data_AF-X1IAD6-F1
#
_entry.id   AF-X1IAD6-F1
#
_cell.length_a   1.000
_cell.length_b   1.000
_cell.length_c   1.000
_cell.angle_alpha   90.00
_cell.angle_beta   90.00
_cell.angle_gamma   90.00
#
_symmetry.space_group_name_H-M   'P 1'
#
loop_
_entity.id
_entity.type
_entity.pdbx_description
1 polymer ?
#
loop_
_entity_poly.entity_id
_entity_poly.type
_entity_poly.pdbx_seq_one_letter_code
_entity_poly.pdbx_strand_id
1 'polypeptide(L)'
;GADKRGKAAEMMPRMMNGLSRAAAESVDEPDYYEWYFLAHALRAAQGTRVRETAEFSRMAAELRTALLERQVKTGPHSGSWEPSDRWGRAGGRVYATAMAALSLQADARASRLLTRTKTSQ
;
A
#
# COMPACT_ATOMS: atom_id res chain seq x y z
N GLY A 1 28.72 -11.46 -8.17
CA GLY A 1 28.44 -10.00 -8.13
C GLY A 1 27.49 -9.48 -9.23
N ALA A 2 27.33 -10.20 -10.35
CA ALA A 2 26.45 -9.82 -11.46
C ALA A 2 25.10 -10.59 -11.47
N ASP A 3 25.10 -11.88 -11.10
CA ASP A 3 23.93 -12.78 -11.11
C ASP A 3 22.73 -12.31 -10.24
N LYS A 4 23.01 -11.78 -9.04
CA LYS A 4 21.95 -11.30 -8.13
C LYS A 4 21.18 -10.08 -8.66
N ARG A 5 21.83 -9.24 -9.46
CA ARG A 5 21.20 -8.05 -10.07
C ARG A 5 20.33 -8.43 -11.27
N GLY A 6 20.76 -9.42 -12.06
CA GLY A 6 19.97 -9.96 -13.18
C GLY A 6 18.70 -10.66 -12.69
N LYS A 7 18.80 -11.51 -11.66
CA LYS A 7 17.64 -12.17 -11.05
C LYS A 7 16.65 -11.19 -10.42
N ALA A 8 17.15 -10.14 -9.75
CA ALA A 8 16.28 -9.09 -9.21
C ALA A 8 15.55 -8.30 -10.32
N ALA A 9 16.22 -8.04 -11.46
CA ALA A 9 15.63 -7.35 -12.59
C ALA A 9 14.51 -8.16 -13.29
N GLU A 10 14.60 -9.49 -13.28
CA GLU A 10 13.58 -10.38 -13.88
C GLU A 10 12.44 -10.75 -12.90
N MET A 11 12.74 -10.74 -11.60
CA MET A 11 11.81 -11.11 -10.54
C MET A 11 10.87 -9.95 -10.15
N MET A 12 11.35 -8.70 -10.27
CA MET A 12 10.53 -7.52 -9.98
C MET A 12 9.27 -7.44 -10.87
N PRO A 13 9.33 -7.55 -12.21
CA PRO A 13 8.13 -7.50 -13.05
C PRO A 13 7.11 -8.61 -12.72
N ARG A 14 7.58 -9.82 -12.39
CA ARG A 14 6.71 -10.94 -11.99
C ARG A 14 6.04 -10.70 -10.65
N MET A 15 6.79 -10.21 -9.66
CA MET A 15 6.26 -9.85 -8.35
C MET A 15 5.26 -8.69 -8.45
N MET A 16 5.55 -7.70 -9.29
CA MET A 16 4.67 -6.56 -9.53
C MET A 16 3.38 -6.96 -10.26
N ASN A 17 3.45 -7.87 -11.24
CA ASN A 17 2.24 -8.41 -11.87
C ASN A 17 1.37 -9.20 -10.87
N GLY A 18 1.98 -9.95 -9.95
CA GLY A 18 1.27 -10.60 -8.84
C GLY A 18 0.59 -9.61 -7.91
N LEU A 19 1.27 -8.51 -7.56
CA LEU A 19 0.72 -7.42 -6.74
C LEU A 19 -0.44 -6.69 -7.45
N SER A 20 -0.30 -6.38 -8.74
CA SER A 20 -1.36 -5.75 -9.52
C SER A 20 -2.59 -6.63 -9.66
N ARG A 21 -2.40 -7.96 -9.81
CA ARG A 21 -3.52 -8.91 -9.81
C ARG A 21 -4.20 -9.03 -8.45
N ALA A 22 -3.43 -9.11 -7.37
CA ALA A 22 -3.99 -9.15 -6.01
C ALA A 22 -4.77 -7.88 -5.68
N ALA A 23 -4.24 -6.71 -6.06
CA ALA A 23 -4.92 -5.42 -5.91
C ALA A 23 -6.19 -5.32 -6.76
N ALA A 24 -6.21 -5.93 -7.95
CA ALA A 24 -7.37 -5.96 -8.84
C ALA A 24 -8.40 -7.04 -8.46
N GLU A 25 -8.00 -8.11 -7.77
CA GLU A 25 -8.89 -9.19 -7.31
C GLU A 25 -9.61 -8.85 -5.98
N SER A 26 -9.17 -7.82 -5.23
CA SER A 26 -9.77 -7.44 -3.94
C SER A 26 -11.11 -6.69 -4.04
N VAL A 27 -11.96 -7.05 -5.01
CA VAL A 27 -13.08 -6.20 -5.48
C VAL A 27 -14.26 -6.10 -4.50
N ASP A 28 -14.43 -6.98 -3.51
CA ASP A 28 -15.60 -6.89 -2.61
C ASP A 28 -15.29 -6.86 -1.10
N GLU A 29 -14.15 -7.39 -0.65
CA GLU A 29 -13.81 -7.42 0.78
C GLU A 29 -12.43 -6.81 1.05
N PRO A 30 -12.33 -5.84 1.98
CA PRO A 30 -11.03 -5.32 2.38
C PRO A 30 -10.20 -6.44 3.01
N ASP A 31 -8.92 -6.53 2.65
CA ASP A 31 -7.94 -7.31 3.40
C ASP A 31 -6.83 -6.38 3.88
N TYR A 32 -6.87 -6.03 5.16
CA TYR A 32 -5.94 -5.04 5.72
C TYR A 32 -4.51 -5.56 5.80
N TYR A 33 -4.33 -6.88 5.85
CA TYR A 33 -3.02 -7.52 5.83
C TYR A 33 -2.37 -7.38 4.45
N GLU A 34 -3.09 -7.72 3.39
CA GLU A 34 -2.63 -7.57 2.02
C GLU A 34 -2.40 -6.11 1.65
N TRP A 35 -3.31 -5.21 2.06
CA TRP A 35 -3.18 -3.77 1.82
C TRP A 35 -1.95 -3.16 2.48
N TYR A 36 -1.57 -3.64 3.66
CA TYR A 36 -0.31 -3.24 4.30
C TYR A 36 0.90 -3.61 3.44
N PHE A 37 0.99 -4.86 2.98
CA PHE A 37 2.13 -5.28 2.15
C PHE A 37 2.13 -4.59 0.79
N LEU A 38 0.96 -4.39 0.18
CA LEU A 38 0.82 -3.65 -1.07
C LEU A 38 1.32 -2.20 -0.93
N ALA A 39 0.92 -1.48 0.12
CA ALA A 39 1.37 -0.11 0.38
C ALA A 39 2.89 -0.02 0.51
N HIS A 40 3.51 -0.99 1.20
CA HIS A 40 4.96 -1.03 1.38
C HIS A 40 5.71 -1.41 0.10
N ALA A 41 5.16 -2.32 -0.70
CA ALA A 41 5.72 -2.71 -2.00
C ALA A 41 5.68 -1.54 -3.00
N LEU A 42 4.54 -0.86 -3.12
CA LEU A 42 4.39 0.33 -3.98
C LEU A 42 5.36 1.44 -3.57
N ARG A 43 5.52 1.68 -2.27
CA ARG A 43 6.51 2.64 -1.76
C ARG A 43 7.96 2.24 -2.07
N ALA A 44 8.29 0.96 -1.94
CA ALA A 44 9.63 0.48 -2.30
C ALA A 44 9.89 0.68 -3.80
N ALA A 45 8.89 0.41 -4.64
CA ALA A 45 8.98 0.58 -6.09
C ALA A 45 9.17 2.05 -6.52
N GLN A 46 8.54 3.01 -5.84
CA GLN A 46 8.74 4.45 -6.09
C GLN A 46 10.19 4.92 -5.86
N GLY A 47 10.98 4.21 -5.06
CA GLY A 47 12.40 4.49 -4.84
C GLY A 47 13.33 3.98 -5.96
N THR A 48 12.78 3.31 -6.99
CA THR A 48 13.55 2.69 -8.07
C THR A 48 13.50 3.53 -9.36
N ARG A 49 14.48 3.37 -10.25
CA ARG A 49 14.52 4.04 -11.58
C ARG A 49 13.68 3.32 -12.65
N VAL A 50 12.71 2.51 -12.24
CA VAL A 50 11.91 1.70 -13.15
C VAL A 50 10.90 2.59 -13.89
N ARG A 51 10.61 2.27 -15.16
CA ARG A 51 9.72 3.05 -16.05
C ARG A 51 8.24 3.02 -15.61
N GLU A 52 7.85 2.08 -14.76
CA GLU A 52 6.48 1.82 -14.28
C GLU A 52 6.05 2.70 -13.09
N THR A 53 6.83 3.74 -12.74
CA THR A 53 6.58 4.62 -11.59
C THR A 53 5.22 5.32 -11.61
N ALA A 54 4.69 5.64 -12.79
CA ALA A 54 3.39 6.30 -12.93
C ALA A 54 2.23 5.37 -12.54
N GLU A 55 2.27 4.10 -12.95
CA GLU A 55 1.25 3.10 -12.61
C GLU A 55 1.25 2.81 -11.11
N PHE A 56 2.43 2.65 -10.50
CA PHE A 56 2.55 2.42 -9.06
C PHE A 56 2.08 3.63 -8.23
N SER A 57 2.31 4.84 -8.72
CA SER A 57 1.80 6.06 -8.07
C SER A 57 0.27 6.12 -8.13
N ARG A 58 -0.33 5.71 -9.26
CA ARG A 58 -1.77 5.59 -9.39
C ARG A 58 -2.34 4.54 -8.42
N MET A 59 -1.75 3.34 -8.37
CA MET A 59 -2.18 2.28 -7.46
C MET A 59 -2.07 2.70 -5.98
N ALA A 60 -1.01 3.42 -5.61
CA ALA A 60 -0.84 3.94 -4.26
C ALA A 60 -1.94 4.95 -3.90
N ALA A 61 -2.32 5.82 -4.84
CA ALA A 61 -3.41 6.76 -4.67
C ALA A 61 -4.78 6.06 -4.56
N GLU A 62 -5.03 5.02 -5.35
CA GLU A 62 -6.25 4.21 -5.30
C GLU A 62 -6.37 3.48 -3.95
N LEU A 63 -5.30 2.83 -3.49
CA LEU A 63 -5.25 2.19 -2.17
C LEU A 63 -5.49 3.19 -1.03
N ARG A 64 -4.86 4.37 -1.11
CA ARG A 64 -5.08 5.45 -0.14
C ARG A 64 -6.55 5.88 -0.10
N THR A 65 -7.17 6.07 -1.25
CA THR A 65 -8.59 6.44 -1.35
C THR A 65 -9.47 5.35 -0.73
N ALA A 66 -9.25 4.08 -1.09
CA ALA A 66 -10.01 2.94 -0.56
C ALA A 66 -9.91 2.82 0.98
N LEU A 67 -8.72 3.08 1.55
CA LEU A 67 -8.50 3.15 3.00
C LEU A 67 -9.27 4.30 3.63
N LEU A 68 -9.21 5.51 3.05
CA LEU A 68 -9.87 6.69 3.61
C LEU A 68 -11.40 6.61 3.54
N GLU A 69 -11.95 6.01 2.49
CA GLU A 69 -13.40 5.76 2.35
C GLU A 69 -13.91 4.82 3.44
N ARG A 70 -13.11 3.83 3.84
CA ARG A 70 -13.47 2.82 4.85
C ARG A 70 -13.20 3.26 6.29
N GLN A 71 -12.56 4.41 6.49
CA GLN A 71 -12.32 4.92 7.84
C GLN A 71 -13.63 5.40 8.45
N VAL A 72 -13.96 4.91 9.64
CA VAL A 72 -15.14 5.36 10.40
C VAL A 72 -15.04 6.86 10.64
N LYS A 73 -16.07 7.62 10.26
CA LYS A 73 -16.04 9.09 10.31
C LYS A 73 -16.66 9.67 11.57
N THR A 74 -17.60 8.97 12.20
CA THR A 74 -18.41 9.50 13.30
C THR A 74 -18.53 8.50 14.45
N GLY A 75 -18.97 9.01 15.61
CA GLY A 75 -19.24 8.18 16.79
C GLY A 75 -17.98 7.72 17.54
N PRO A 76 -18.13 6.80 18.50
CA PRO A 76 -17.06 6.36 19.42
C PRO A 76 -15.87 5.67 18.74
N HIS A 77 -16.04 5.25 17.49
CA HIS A 77 -15.02 4.56 16.71
C HIS A 77 -14.45 5.43 15.57
N SER A 78 -14.74 6.74 15.56
CA SER A 78 -14.20 7.66 14.56
C SER A 78 -12.67 7.56 14.48
N GLY A 79 -12.15 7.54 13.25
CA GLY A 79 -10.73 7.39 12.95
C GLY A 79 -10.24 5.94 12.85
N SER A 80 -11.06 4.95 13.23
CA SER A 80 -10.73 3.53 13.14
C SER A 80 -11.22 2.87 11.84
N TRP A 81 -10.93 1.58 11.69
CA TRP A 81 -11.44 0.73 10.61
C TRP A 81 -12.19 -0.45 11.21
N GLU A 82 -13.31 -0.82 10.59
CA GLU A 82 -14.06 -2.00 11.00
C GLU A 82 -13.25 -3.28 10.71
N PRO A 83 -13.24 -4.25 11.62
CA PRO A 83 -12.52 -5.51 11.43
C PRO A 83 -13.32 -6.48 10.54
N SER A 84 -13.60 -6.05 9.31
CA SER A 84 -14.42 -6.80 8.34
C SER A 84 -13.62 -7.73 7.43
N ASP A 85 -12.29 -7.78 7.57
CA ASP A 85 -11.45 -8.72 6.81
C ASP A 85 -11.40 -10.11 7.48
N ARG A 86 -10.82 -11.09 6.77
CA ARG A 86 -10.67 -12.47 7.27
C ARG A 86 -9.87 -12.60 8.57
N TRP A 87 -9.05 -11.61 8.90
CA TRP A 87 -8.23 -11.56 10.11
C TRP A 87 -8.92 -10.78 11.26
N GLY A 88 -9.99 -10.05 10.94
CA GLY A 88 -10.73 -9.19 11.87
C GLY A 88 -11.36 -9.96 13.02
N ARG A 89 -11.77 -11.22 12.80
CA ARG A 89 -12.29 -12.09 13.88
C ARG A 89 -11.24 -12.38 14.96
N ALA A 90 -9.97 -12.47 14.59
CA ALA A 90 -8.88 -12.76 15.53
C ALA A 90 -8.27 -11.48 16.11
N GLY A 91 -8.04 -10.46 15.28
CA GLY A 91 -7.34 -9.24 15.67
C GLY A 91 -8.24 -8.08 16.13
N GLY A 92 -9.53 -8.12 15.80
CA GLY A 92 -10.49 -7.08 16.11
C GLY A 92 -10.14 -5.70 15.52
N ARG A 93 -10.83 -4.66 16.03
CA ARG A 93 -10.68 -3.27 15.56
C ARG A 93 -9.25 -2.75 15.70
N VAL A 94 -8.50 -3.20 16.71
CA VAL A 94 -7.10 -2.77 16.94
C VAL A 94 -6.22 -3.21 15.77
N TYR A 95 -6.31 -4.47 15.35
CA TYR A 95 -5.59 -4.98 14.18
C TYR A 95 -5.95 -4.21 12.91
N ALA A 96 -7.25 -4.08 12.60
CA ALA A 96 -7.71 -3.41 11.38
C ALA A 96 -7.23 -1.96 11.33
N THR A 97 -7.33 -1.26 12.46
CA THR A 97 -6.86 0.13 12.59
C THR A 97 -5.35 0.25 12.43
N ALA A 98 -4.58 -0.64 13.07
CA ALA A 98 -3.12 -0.61 12.97
C ALA A 98 -2.65 -0.85 11.52
N MET A 99 -3.19 -1.86 10.86
CA MET A 99 -2.82 -2.21 9.49
C MET A 99 -3.21 -1.12 8.49
N ALA A 100 -4.42 -0.57 8.60
CA ALA A 100 -4.87 0.55 7.77
C ALA A 100 -4.03 1.82 7.99
N ALA A 101 -3.74 2.17 9.25
CA ALA A 101 -2.93 3.34 9.59
C ALA A 101 -1.48 3.21 9.08
N LEU A 102 -0.86 2.04 9.25
CA LEU A 102 0.50 1.77 8.74
C LEU A 102 0.54 1.81 7.21
N SER A 103 -0.52 1.38 6.53
CA SER A 103 -0.66 1.47 5.07
C SER A 103 -0.70 2.93 4.61
N LEU A 104 -1.52 3.77 5.26
CA LEU A 104 -1.58 5.21 4.98
C LEU A 104 -0.26 5.93 5.27
N GLN A 105 0.45 5.52 6.34
CA GLN A 105 1.76 6.08 6.68
C GLN A 105 2.80 5.80 5.60
N ALA A 106 2.75 4.63 4.96
CA ALA A 106 3.65 4.28 3.88
C ALA A 106 3.55 5.34 2.76
N ASP A 107 2.35 5.60 2.25
CA ASP A 107 2.14 6.58 1.19
C ASP A 107 2.49 8.02 1.61
N ALA A 108 1.97 8.49 2.76
CA ALA A 108 2.21 9.86 3.22
C ALA A 108 3.70 10.19 3.40
N ARG A 109 4.52 9.21 3.80
CA ARG A 109 5.96 9.37 3.89
C ARG A 109 6.63 9.45 2.52
N ALA A 110 6.15 8.71 1.52
CA ALA A 110 6.67 8.81 0.16
C ALA A 110 6.39 10.19 -0.44
N SER A 111 5.17 10.71 -0.32
CA SER A 111 4.83 12.04 -0.83
C SER A 111 5.69 13.14 -0.19
N ARG A 112 5.91 13.07 1.13
CA ARG A 112 6.76 14.04 1.87
C ARG A 112 8.24 14.01 1.45
N LEU A 113 8.76 12.83 1.09
CA LEU A 113 10.15 12.71 0.63
C LEU A 113 10.29 13.26 -0.80
N LEU A 114 9.33 12.98 -1.68
CA LEU A 114 9.32 13.45 -3.06
C LEU A 114 9.19 14.98 -3.16
N THR A 115 8.38 15.61 -2.30
CA THR A 115 8.27 17.08 -2.26
C THR A 115 9.56 17.74 -1.78
N ARG A 116 10.24 17.16 -0.78
CA ARG A 116 11.51 17.69 -0.26
C ARG A 116 12.64 17.67 -1.28
N THR A 117 12.70 16.66 -2.15
CA THR A 117 13.71 16.59 -3.22
C THR A 117 13.48 17.59 -4.35
N LYS A 118 12.25 18.05 -4.60
CA LYS A 118 11.95 19.05 -5.64
C LYS A 118 12.27 20.49 -5.22
N THR A 119 12.34 20.77 -3.92
CA THR A 119 12.60 22.12 -3.37
C THR A 119 14.09 22.41 -3.14
N SER A 120 14.98 21.44 -3.36
CA SER A 120 16.44 21.60 -3.24
C SER A 120 17.18 21.58 -4.59
N GLN A 121 16.49 21.93 -5.69
CA GLN A 121 17.14 22.28 -6.97
C GLN A 121 16.81 23.72 -7.34
#